data_AF-B1PCG9-F1
#
_entry.id   AF-B1PCG9-F1
#
_cell.length_a   1.000
_cell.length_b   1.000
_cell.length_c   1.000
_cell.angle_alpha   90.00
_cell.angle_beta   90.00
_cell.angle_gamma   90.00
#
_symmetry.space_group_name_H-M   'P 1'
#
loop_
_entity.id
_entity.type
_entity.pdbx_description
1 polymer ?
#
loop_
_entity_poly.entity_id
_entity_poly.type
_entity_poly.pdbx_seq_one_letter_code
_entity_poly.pdbx_strand_id
1 'polypeptide(L)' 'FTQQYQPAVCNSNPTPCNDPPEKLFTVHGLWPSNKNGPDPEKCKNIQMNSQKDRNMNVW' A
#
# COMPACT_ATOMS: atom_id res chain seq x y z
N PHE A 1 2.66 -8.06 -4.75
CA PHE A 1 1.93 -7.73 -3.51
C PHE A 1 2.94 -7.52 -2.42
N THR A 2 2.91 -6.36 -1.76
CA THR A 2 3.88 -6.02 -0.73
C THR A 2 3.13 -5.65 0.54
N GLN A 3 3.57 -6.23 1.64
CA GLN A 3 3.08 -5.91 2.97
C GLN A 3 4.15 -5.16 3.75
N GLN A 4 3.74 -4.33 4.68
CA GLN A 4 4.64 -3.54 5.50
C GLN A 4 4.28 -3.69 6.97
N TYR A 5 5.29 -3.88 7.80
CA TYR A 5 5.15 -4.03 9.25
C TYR A 5 5.20 -2.65 9.90
N GLN A 6 4.07 -2.19 10.44
CA GLN A 6 3.88 -0.81 10.90
C GLN A 6 4.94 -0.35 11.92
N PRO A 7 5.27 -1.13 12.96
CA PRO A 7 6.24 -0.69 13.96
C PRO A 7 7.64 -0.46 13.40
N ALA A 8 8.09 -1.26 12.41
CA ALA A 8 9.39 -1.06 11.80
C ALA A 8 9.46 0.24 10.99
N VAL A 9 8.37 0.63 10.34
CA VAL A 9 8.29 1.86 9.55
C VAL A 9 8.27 3.08 10.43
N CYS A 10 7.41 3.07 11.45
CA CYS A 10 7.29 4.17 12.40
C CYS A 10 8.62 4.42 13.11
N ASN A 11 9.33 3.36 13.54
CA ASN A 11 10.61 3.50 14.23
C ASN A 11 11.74 4.04 13.31
N SER A 12 11.62 3.84 12.00
CA SER A 12 12.62 4.29 11.02
C SER A 12 12.39 5.70 10.49
N ASN A 13 11.22 6.29 10.70
CA ASN A 13 10.85 7.59 10.14
C ASN A 13 10.91 8.72 11.18
N PRO A 14 11.46 9.89 10.82
CA PRO A 14 11.50 11.05 11.71
C PRO A 14 10.15 11.77 11.83
N THR A 15 9.19 11.49 10.94
CA THR A 15 7.85 12.09 10.99
C THR A 15 6.97 11.40 12.03
N PRO A 16 6.10 12.15 12.74
CA PRO A 16 5.16 11.58 13.70
C PRO A 16 4.33 10.47 13.06
N CYS A 17 4.37 9.28 13.65
CA CYS A 17 3.64 8.10 13.18
C CYS A 17 2.41 7.87 14.07
N ASN A 18 1.26 7.60 13.46
CA ASN A 18 0.14 7.00 14.17
C ASN A 18 0.35 5.49 14.18
N ASP A 19 1.03 4.99 15.21
CA ASP A 19 1.21 3.56 15.42
C ASP A 19 -0.04 3.00 16.11
N PRO A 20 -0.92 2.25 15.40
CA PRO A 20 -2.04 1.60 16.05
C PRO A 20 -1.52 0.54 17.04
N PRO A 21 -2.26 0.28 18.13
CA PRO A 21 -1.85 -0.72 19.12
C PRO A 21 -1.76 -2.14 18.54
N GLU A 22 -2.47 -2.41 17.44
CA GLU A 22 -2.41 -3.65 16.70
C GLU A 22 -1.17 -3.69 15.80
N LYS A 23 -0.19 -4.50 16.18
CA LYS A 23 1.08 -4.68 15.45
C LYS A 23 0.92 -5.68 14.32
N LEU A 24 0.20 -5.29 13.28
CA LEU A 24 -0.11 -6.16 12.13
C LEU A 24 0.67 -5.74 10.87
N PHE A 25 0.75 -6.67 9.92
CA PHE A 25 1.16 -6.33 8.56
C PHE A 25 0.00 -5.65 7.86
N THR A 26 0.29 -4.51 7.24
CA THR A 26 -0.68 -3.80 6.40
C THR A 26 -0.27 -3.88 4.95
N VAL A 27 -1.24 -3.71 4.05
CA VAL A 27 -0.96 -3.64 2.62
C VAL A 27 -0.18 -2.36 2.34
N HIS A 28 1.09 -2.50 1.92
CA HIS A 28 1.89 -1.36 1.48
C HIS A 28 1.47 -0.90 0.09
N GLY A 29 1.15 -1.87 -0.77
CA GLY A 29 0.67 -1.59 -2.11
C GLY A 29 0.66 -2.83 -3.00
N LEU A 30 -0.06 -2.65 -4.10
CA LEU A 30 -0.12 -3.59 -5.21
C LEU A 30 0.72 -2.99 -6.35
N TRP A 31 1.97 -3.43 -6.45
CA TRP A 31 2.82 -3.11 -7.59
C TRP A 31 2.65 -4.17 -8.67
N PRO A 32 2.23 -3.80 -9.89
CA PRO A 32 2.27 -4.70 -11.02
C PRO A 32 3.72 -5.05 -11.34
N SER A 33 3.98 -6.32 -11.65
CA SER A 33 5.31 -6.78 -12.01
C SER A 33 5.36 -7.33 -13.42
N ASN A 34 6.47 -7.07 -14.12
CA ASN A 34 6.74 -7.63 -15.43
C ASN A 34 7.85 -8.67 -15.31
N LYS A 35 7.57 -9.94 -15.65
CA LYS A 35 8.57 -11.02 -15.56
C LYS A 35 9.74 -10.85 -16.53
N ASN A 36 9.52 -10.16 -17.65
CA ASN A 36 10.46 -10.11 -18.77
C ASN A 36 11.08 -8.72 -18.96
N GLY A 37 10.88 -7.79 -18.02
CA GLY A 37 11.32 -6.40 -18.16
C GLY A 37 11.09 -5.61 -16.87
N PRO A 38 11.32 -4.29 -16.88
CA PRO A 38 11.09 -3.47 -15.70
C PRO A 38 9.63 -3.48 -15.29
N ASP A 39 9.39 -3.44 -13.97
CA ASP A 39 8.06 -3.36 -13.41
C ASP A 39 7.37 -2.06 -13.87
N PRO A 40 6.15 -2.14 -14.43
CA PRO A 40 5.49 -0.97 -14.98
C PRO A 40 5.07 -0.02 -13.85
N GLU A 41 5.48 1.24 -13.98
CA GLU A 41 5.04 2.33 -13.11
C GLU A 41 4.31 3.41 -13.93
N LYS A 42 3.39 4.15 -13.29
CA LYS A 42 2.74 5.35 -13.87
C LYS A 42 2.07 5.10 -15.24
N CYS A 43 1.32 4.00 -15.34
CA CYS A 43 0.50 3.69 -16.53
C CYS A 43 -0.58 4.78 -16.79
N LYS A 44 -1.13 4.82 -18.01
CA LYS A 44 -2.17 5.79 -18.41
C LYS A 44 -3.25 5.94 -17.33
N ASN A 45 -3.45 7.16 -16.86
CA ASN A 45 -4.31 7.48 -15.73
C ASN A 45 -5.79 7.26 -16.08
N ILE A 46 -6.38 6.19 -15.55
CA ILE A 46 -7.79 6.19 -15.23
C ILE A 46 -7.88 6.90 -13.87
N GLN A 47 -8.64 8.00 -13.77
CA GLN A 47 -8.76 8.69 -12.48
C GLN A 47 -9.26 7.71 -11.41
N MET A 48 -8.60 7.76 -10.24
CA MET A 48 -9.00 7.00 -9.07
C MET A 48 -10.45 7.36 -8.73
N ASN A 49 -11.35 6.38 -8.86
CA ASN A 49 -12.76 6.57 -8.56
C ASN A 49 -13.08 5.88 -7.24
N SER A 50 -13.11 6.66 -6.15
CA SER A 50 -13.48 6.18 -4.81
C SER A 50 -14.84 5.47 -4.77
N GLN A 51 -15.78 5.77 -5.69
CA GLN A 51 -17.06 5.07 -5.75
C GLN A 51 -16.93 3.60 -6.18
N LYS A 52 -15.89 3.26 -6.95
CA LYS A 52 -15.60 1.87 -7.34
C LYS A 52 -15.03 1.05 -6.17
N ASP A 53 -14.37 1.71 -5.22
CA ASP A 53 -13.75 1.06 -4.07
C ASP A 53 -14.70 0.88 -2.88
N ARG A 54 -15.90 1.50 -2.91
CA ARG A 54 -16.89 1.48 -1.81
C ARG A 54 -17.41 0.09 -1.43
N ASN A 55 -17.29 -0.89 -2.33
CA ASN A 55 -17.81 -2.23 -2.11
C ASN A 55 -16.72 -3.24 -1.69
N MET A 56 -15.50 -2.76 -1.42
CA MET A 56 -14.46 -3.59 -0.84
C MET A 56 -14.72 -3.67 0.66
N ASN A 57 -15.35 -4.76 1.10
CA ASN A 57 -15.43 -5.09 2.51
C ASN A 57 -14.02 -5.38 3.02
N VAL A 58 -13.43 -4.40 3.70
CA VAL A 58 -12.21 -4.58 4.48
C VAL A 58 -12.67 -4.93 5.90
N TRP A 59 -12.78 -6.23 6.17
CA TRP A 59 -12.93 -6.78 7.52
C TRP A 59 -11.55 -7.00 8.13
#